data_AF-A0A2L2YVG9-F1
#
_entry.id   AF-A0A2L2YVG9-F1
#
_cell.length_a   1.000
_cell.length_b   1.000
_cell.length_c   1.000
_cell.angle_alpha   90.00
_cell.angle_beta   90.00
_cell.angle_gamma   90.00
#
_symmetry.space_group_name_H-M   'P 1'
#
loop_
_entity.id
_entity.type
_entity.pdbx_description
1 polymer ?
#
loop_
_entity_poly.entity_id
_entity_poly.type
_entity_poly.pdbx_seq_one_letter_code
_entity_poly.pdbx_strand_id
1 'polypeptide(L)'
;MRVAVILSQPISQVVLKCIYRIFKGKTKPVPAIDNEVLLMSATKLAAKIRKQQIKCEEVMRAYIDRSRLVQPYINAIVDERYDKAIEESKDVDTFLQKGEKTVEEIERDTPLLGVPFTCKES
;
A
#
# COMPACT_ATOMS: atom_id res chain seq x y z
N MET A 1 4.84 -39.26 23.11
CA MET A 1 5.13 -38.65 21.78
C MET A 1 5.11 -37.12 21.75
N ARG A 2 4.22 -36.41 22.47
CA ARG A 2 4.16 -34.92 22.44
C ARG A 2 5.39 -34.21 23.04
N VAL A 3 6.03 -34.77 24.07
CA VAL A 3 7.19 -34.15 24.76
C VAL A 3 8.45 -34.11 23.88
N ALA A 4 8.71 -35.17 23.10
CA ALA A 4 9.85 -35.25 22.19
C ALA A 4 9.74 -34.26 21.01
N VAL A 5 8.52 -33.98 20.53
CA VAL A 5 8.26 -32.98 19.48
C VAL A 5 8.53 -31.56 20.02
N ILE A 6 8.14 -31.26 21.26
CA ILE A 6 8.35 -29.94 21.88
C ILE A 6 9.84 -29.67 22.13
N LEU A 7 10.59 -30.67 22.60
CA LEU A 7 12.03 -30.55 22.87
C LEU A 7 12.88 -30.38 21.61
N SER A 8 12.42 -30.90 20.47
CA SER A 8 13.11 -30.80 19.18
C SER A 8 12.75 -29.53 18.39
N GLN A 9 11.66 -28.85 18.72
CA GLN A 9 11.26 -27.60 18.06
C GLN A 9 12.34 -26.50 18.07
N PRO A 10 13.04 -26.17 19.18
CA PRO A 10 14.04 -25.10 19.16
C PRO A 10 15.24 -25.46 18.27
N ILE A 11 15.67 -26.73 18.30
CA ILE A 11 16.77 -27.23 17.45
C ILE A 11 16.36 -27.18 15.98
N SER A 12 15.16 -27.69 15.67
CA SER A 12 14.59 -27.65 14.32
C SER A 12 14.49 -26.23 13.79
N GLN A 13 14.04 -25.26 14.61
CA GLN A 13 13.92 -23.86 14.20
C GLN A 13 15.29 -23.24 13.90
N VAL A 14 16.30 -23.49 14.74
CA VAL A 14 17.67 -23.00 14.50
C VAL A 14 18.23 -23.59 13.21
N VAL A 15 18.10 -24.91 13.02
CA VAL A 15 18.57 -25.60 11.81
C VAL A 15 17.86 -25.07 10.57
N LEU A 16 16.53 -24.92 10.59
CA LEU A 16 15.77 -24.37 9.48
C LEU A 16 16.22 -22.94 9.15
N LYS A 17 16.50 -22.12 10.16
CA LYS A 17 16.95 -20.73 9.99
C LYS A 17 18.37 -20.66 9.41
N CYS A 18 19.26 -21.53 9.84
CA CYS A 18 20.63 -21.64 9.30
C CYS A 18 20.61 -22.10 7.84
N ILE A 19 19.87 -23.16 7.54
CA ILE A 19 19.65 -23.66 6.18
C ILE A 19 19.04 -22.55 5.32
N TYR A 20 17.95 -21.94 5.76
CA TYR A 20 17.30 -20.84 5.03
C TYR A 20 18.24 -19.67 4.77
N ARG A 21 19.10 -19.29 5.72
CA ARG A 21 20.11 -18.23 5.53
C ARG A 21 21.19 -18.61 4.52
N ILE A 22 21.64 -19.86 4.53
CA ILE A 22 22.64 -20.38 3.57
C ILE A 22 22.04 -20.38 2.14
N PHE A 23 20.78 -20.80 1.99
CA PHE A 23 20.13 -20.93 0.69
C PHE A 23 19.55 -19.62 0.13
N LYS A 24 18.92 -18.76 0.95
CA LYS A 24 18.31 -17.49 0.49
C LYS A 24 19.27 -16.30 0.45
N GLY A 25 20.46 -16.40 1.04
CA GLY A 25 21.38 -15.25 1.15
C GLY A 25 20.83 -14.13 2.03
N LYS A 26 21.44 -12.94 1.92
CA LYS A 26 21.04 -11.75 2.70
C LYS A 26 19.78 -11.13 2.11
N THR A 27 18.86 -10.68 2.97
CA THR A 27 17.68 -9.90 2.55
C THR A 27 18.15 -8.61 1.89
N LYS A 28 17.73 -8.38 0.64
CA LYS A 28 17.99 -7.12 -0.05
C LYS A 28 17.14 -6.02 0.58
N PRO A 29 17.71 -4.83 0.85
CA PRO A 29 16.91 -3.71 1.33
C PRO A 29 15.93 -3.28 0.24
N VAL A 30 14.78 -2.77 0.67
CA VAL A 30 13.78 -2.18 -0.22
C VAL A 30 14.38 -0.89 -0.83
N PRO A 31 14.12 -0.58 -2.12
CA PRO A 31 14.55 0.67 -2.73
C PRO A 31 14.05 1.90 -1.93
N ALA A 32 14.81 2.99 -1.98
CA ALA A 32 14.44 4.26 -1.37
C ALA A 32 13.10 4.78 -1.92
N ILE A 33 12.48 5.71 -1.19
CA ILE A 33 11.25 6.37 -1.60
C ILE A 33 11.64 7.69 -2.26
N ASP A 34 11.35 7.81 -3.56
CA ASP A 34 11.71 9.00 -4.34
C ASP A 34 10.52 9.94 -4.57
N ASN A 35 9.29 9.46 -4.37
CA ASN A 35 8.06 10.24 -4.57
C ASN A 35 7.51 10.75 -3.22
N GLU A 36 7.47 12.07 -3.05
CA GLU A 36 6.99 12.73 -1.82
C GLU A 36 5.52 12.43 -1.49
N VAL A 37 4.68 12.12 -2.49
CA VAL A 37 3.27 11.75 -2.28
C VAL A 37 3.16 10.54 -1.36
N LEU A 38 4.09 9.58 -1.50
CA LEU A 38 4.15 8.36 -0.69
C LEU A 38 4.49 8.62 0.79
N LEU A 39 4.99 9.82 1.11
CA LEU A 39 5.37 10.23 2.45
C LEU A 39 4.28 11.08 3.12
N MET A 40 3.18 11.41 2.42
CA MET A 40 2.10 12.22 2.96
C MET A 40 1.15 11.37 3.81
N SER A 41 0.60 11.95 4.88
CA SER A 41 -0.48 11.30 5.65
C SER A 41 -1.77 11.24 4.84
N ALA A 42 -2.64 10.28 5.14
CA ALA A 42 -3.96 10.13 4.52
C ALA A 42 -4.79 11.43 4.62
N THR A 43 -4.76 12.10 5.76
CA THR A 43 -5.47 13.37 5.99
C THR A 43 -4.93 14.50 5.09
N LYS A 44 -3.61 14.60 4.96
CA LYS A 44 -2.97 15.60 4.09
C LYS A 44 -3.25 15.31 2.62
N LEU A 45 -3.21 14.04 2.23
CA LEU A 45 -3.50 13.58 0.88
C LEU A 45 -4.94 13.92 0.48
N ALA A 46 -5.91 13.53 1.33
CA ALA A 46 -7.32 13.83 1.11
C ALA A 46 -7.57 15.34 1.03
N ALA A 47 -6.97 16.13 1.92
CA ALA A 47 -7.09 17.58 1.89
C ALA A 47 -6.53 18.20 0.59
N LYS A 48 -5.39 17.71 0.09
CA LYS A 48 -4.80 18.17 -1.18
C LYS A 48 -5.66 17.79 -2.38
N ILE A 49 -6.20 16.57 -2.40
CA ILE A 49 -7.09 16.08 -3.46
C ILE A 49 -8.37 16.92 -3.50
N ARG A 50 -9.05 17.11 -2.36
CA ARG A 50 -10.28 17.94 -2.28
C ARG A 50 -10.05 19.37 -2.74
N LYS A 51 -8.88 19.94 -2.45
CA LYS A 51 -8.47 21.28 -2.89
C LYS A 51 -7.93 21.32 -4.32
N GLN A 52 -7.99 20.20 -5.05
CA GLN A 52 -7.50 20.04 -6.42
C GLN A 52 -6.03 20.41 -6.62
N GLN A 53 -5.21 20.31 -5.56
CA GLN A 53 -3.78 20.62 -5.61
C GLN A 53 -2.97 19.48 -6.23
N ILE A 54 -3.48 18.25 -6.15
CA ILE A 54 -2.94 17.04 -6.75
C ILE A 54 -4.09 16.24 -7.33
N LYS A 55 -3.86 15.53 -8.44
CA LYS A 55 -4.86 14.65 -9.04
C LYS A 55 -4.93 13.32 -8.30
N CYS A 56 -6.13 12.80 -8.09
CA CYS A 56 -6.35 11.49 -7.50
C CYS A 56 -5.73 10.38 -8.36
N GLU A 57 -5.79 10.50 -9.69
CA GLU A 57 -5.14 9.55 -10.60
C GLU A 57 -3.62 9.49 -10.40
N GLU A 58 -2.97 10.66 -10.28
CA GLU A 58 -1.52 10.75 -10.10
C GLU A 58 -1.09 10.10 -8.78
N VAL A 59 -1.84 10.35 -7.71
CA VAL A 59 -1.65 9.71 -6.41
C VAL A 59 -1.77 8.20 -6.53
N MET A 60 -2.84 7.70 -7.18
CA MET A 60 -3.06 6.26 -7.31
C MET A 60 -1.93 5.57 -8.10
N ARG A 61 -1.48 6.18 -9.21
CA ARG A 61 -0.34 5.69 -10.00
C ARG A 61 0.93 5.61 -9.17
N ALA A 62 1.24 6.65 -8.39
CA ALA A 62 2.42 6.65 -7.52
C ALA A 62 2.44 5.48 -6.52
N TYR A 63 1.29 5.16 -5.91
CA TYR A 63 1.16 4.03 -5.00
C TYR A 63 1.30 2.69 -5.73
N ILE A 64 0.68 2.53 -6.90
CA ILE A 64 0.77 1.30 -7.71
C ILE A 64 2.22 1.04 -8.15
N ASP A 65 2.90 2.07 -8.62
CA ASP A 65 4.30 1.96 -9.06
C ASP A 65 5.20 1.57 -7.89
N ARG A 66 4.97 2.15 -6.70
CA ARG A 66 5.68 1.75 -5.48
C ARG A 66 5.38 0.31 -5.10
N SER A 67 4.11 -0.10 -5.13
CA SER A 67 3.68 -1.46 -4.84
C SER A 67 4.39 -2.48 -5.74
N ARG A 68 4.41 -2.23 -7.05
CA ARG A 68 5.10 -3.09 -8.04
C ARG A 68 6.61 -3.13 -7.81
N LEU A 69 7.24 -2.00 -7.49
CA LEU A 69 8.67 -1.92 -7.21
C LEU A 69 9.06 -2.72 -5.95
N VAL A 70 8.22 -2.70 -4.92
CA VAL A 70 8.53 -3.31 -3.61
C VAL A 70 8.08 -4.76 -3.50
N GLN A 71 7.08 -5.19 -4.28
CA GLN A 71 6.52 -6.54 -4.22
C GLN A 71 7.59 -7.66 -4.31
N PRO A 72 8.61 -7.61 -5.19
CA PRO A 72 9.65 -8.64 -5.25
C PRO A 72 10.49 -8.78 -3.97
N TYR A 73 10.49 -7.75 -3.11
CA TYR A 73 11.30 -7.72 -1.89
C TYR A 73 10.54 -8.27 -0.69
N ILE A 74 9.24 -7.96 -0.57
CA ILE A 74 8.44 -8.28 0.63
C ILE A 74 7.29 -9.26 0.36
N ASN A 75 6.90 -9.41 -0.91
CA ASN A 75 5.81 -10.27 -1.36
C ASN A 75 4.52 -10.10 -0.53
N ALA A 76 4.01 -8.86 -0.46
CA ALA A 76 2.91 -8.48 0.43
C ALA A 76 1.53 -8.44 -0.24
N ILE A 77 1.48 -8.26 -1.55
CA ILE A 77 0.24 -8.23 -2.34
C ILE A 77 -0.08 -9.64 -2.83
N VAL A 78 -1.31 -10.09 -2.57
CA VAL A 78 -1.82 -11.41 -2.98
C VAL A 78 -2.67 -11.28 -4.24
N ASP A 79 -3.50 -10.24 -4.31
CA ASP A 79 -4.35 -9.92 -5.46
C ASP A 79 -4.32 -8.41 -5.74
N GLU A 80 -4.45 -8.02 -7.01
CA GLU A 80 -4.35 -6.63 -7.46
C GLU A 80 -5.64 -6.13 -8.13
N ARG A 81 -6.10 -4.95 -7.69
CA ARG A 81 -7.27 -4.25 -8.27
C ARG A 81 -6.89 -2.94 -8.95
N TYR A 82 -5.67 -2.87 -9.48
CA TYR A 82 -5.04 -1.63 -9.92
C TYR A 82 -5.79 -0.90 -11.04
N ASP A 83 -6.26 -1.62 -12.06
CA ASP A 83 -6.94 -0.99 -13.19
C ASP A 83 -8.25 -0.30 -12.77
N LYS A 84 -9.07 -0.98 -11.95
CA LYS A 84 -10.29 -0.39 -11.39
C LYS A 84 -9.98 0.76 -10.45
N ALA A 85 -8.93 0.66 -9.64
CA ALA A 85 -8.53 1.75 -8.75
C ALA A 85 -8.11 3.01 -9.53
N ILE A 86 -7.47 2.84 -10.71
CA ILE A 86 -7.17 3.95 -11.62
C ILE A 86 -8.44 4.53 -12.23
N GLU A 87 -9.39 3.71 -12.66
CA GLU A 87 -10.67 4.17 -13.19
C GLU A 87 -11.45 4.99 -12.14
N GLU A 88 -11.63 4.43 -10.94
CA GLU A 88 -12.29 5.11 -9.80
C GLU A 88 -11.57 6.43 -9.43
N SER A 89 -10.25 6.49 -9.54
CA SER A 89 -9.50 7.73 -9.27
C SER A 89 -9.77 8.83 -10.30
N LYS A 90 -10.02 8.48 -11.57
CA LYS A 90 -10.39 9.43 -12.62
C LYS A 90 -11.82 9.94 -12.43
N ASP A 91 -12.72 9.10 -11.94
CA ASP A 91 -14.08 9.49 -11.60
C ASP A 91 -14.09 10.52 -10.46
N VAL A 92 -13.23 10.32 -9.44
CA VAL A 92 -13.01 11.30 -8.37
C VAL A 92 -12.50 12.63 -8.92
N ASP A 93 -11.49 12.61 -9.79
CA ASP A 93 -10.96 13.83 -10.41
C ASP A 93 -12.03 14.55 -11.25
N THR A 94 -12.88 13.80 -11.95
CA THR A 94 -13.99 14.33 -12.74
C THR A 94 -15.07 14.93 -11.83
N PHE A 95 -15.43 14.25 -10.74
CA PHE A 95 -16.36 14.75 -9.73
C PHE A 95 -15.89 16.08 -9.13
N LEU A 96 -14.60 16.18 -8.79
CA LEU A 96 -14.02 17.41 -8.26
C LEU A 96 -14.05 18.55 -9.28
N GLN A 97 -13.77 18.26 -10.55
CA GLN A 97 -13.82 19.25 -11.63
C GLN A 97 -15.23 19.82 -11.87
N LYS A 98 -16.28 19.03 -11.68
CA LYS A 98 -17.67 19.51 -11.81
C LYS A 98 -18.03 20.55 -10.75
N GLY A 99 -17.35 20.56 -9.60
CA GLY A 99 -17.57 21.55 -8.55
C GLY A 99 -18.95 21.49 -7.90
N GLU A 100 -19.60 20.32 -7.88
CA GLU A 100 -20.95 20.14 -7.35
C GLU A 100 -21.04 20.29 -5.82
N LYS A 101 -19.92 20.13 -5.10
CA LYS A 101 -19.81 20.25 -3.65
C LYS A 101 -18.65 21.15 -3.25
N THR A 102 -18.78 21.86 -2.13
CA THR A 102 -17.68 22.65 -1.57
C THR A 102 -16.64 21.74 -0.90
N VAL A 103 -15.43 22.28 -0.66
CA VAL A 103 -14.36 21.53 0.01
C VAL A 103 -14.79 21.06 1.40
N GLU A 104 -15.56 21.87 2.13
CA GLU A 104 -16.07 21.59 3.47
C GLU A 104 -17.13 20.49 3.47
N GLU A 105 -18.01 20.49 2.47
CA GLU A 105 -19.02 19.44 2.30
C GLU A 105 -18.36 18.10 1.97
N ILE A 106 -17.37 18.09 1.09
CA ILE A 106 -16.63 16.88 0.74
C ILE A 106 -15.83 16.36 1.95
N GLU A 107 -15.25 17.27 2.75
CA GLU A 107 -14.53 16.90 3.97
C GLU A 107 -15.44 16.23 5.01
N ARG A 108 -16.67 16.75 5.18
CA ARG A 108 -17.66 16.19 6.10
C ARG A 108 -18.21 14.85 5.61
N ASP A 109 -18.63 14.78 4.33
CA ASP A 109 -19.34 13.62 3.79
C ASP A 109 -18.39 12.48 3.40
N THR A 110 -17.20 12.83 2.90
CA THR A 110 -16.20 11.90 2.35
C THR A 110 -14.78 12.29 2.79
N PRO A 111 -14.45 12.17 4.09
CA PRO A 111 -13.20 12.68 4.66
C PRO A 111 -11.92 12.08 4.05
N LEU A 112 -12.01 10.87 3.50
CA LEU A 112 -10.90 10.12 2.87
C LEU A 112 -11.06 10.01 1.34
N LEU A 113 -11.78 10.93 0.69
CA LEU A 113 -11.94 10.92 -0.76
C LEU A 113 -10.58 10.83 -1.47
N GLY A 114 -10.43 9.83 -2.33
CA GLY A 114 -9.23 9.60 -3.15
C GLY A 114 -8.03 9.01 -2.41
N VAL A 115 -8.15 8.64 -1.14
CA VAL A 115 -7.06 8.01 -0.38
C VAL A 115 -6.91 6.53 -0.79
N PRO A 116 -5.73 6.09 -1.27
CA PRO A 116 -5.48 4.68 -1.57
C PRO A 116 -5.57 3.81 -0.31
N PHE A 117 -6.19 2.64 -0.41
CA PHE A 117 -6.25 1.66 0.67
C PHE A 117 -6.16 0.22 0.15
N THR A 118 -5.82 -0.70 1.04
CA THR A 118 -5.79 -2.15 0.78
C THR A 118 -6.57 -2.87 1.86
N CYS A 119 -7.21 -3.98 1.51
CA CYS A 119 -7.86 -4.89 2.46
C CYS A 119 -7.04 -6.16 2.62
N LYS A 120 -7.11 -6.77 3.81
CA LYS A 120 -6.53 -8.08 4.06
C LYS A 120 -7.47 -9.15 3.48
N GLU A 121 -6.89 -10.12 2.77
CA GLU A 121 -7.59 -11.33 2.35
C GLU A 121 -7.81 -12.26 3.56
N SER A 122 -9.06 -12.70 3.77
CA SER A 122 -9.50 -13.44 4.96
C SER A 122 -9.86 -14.89 4.68
#